data_AF-A0A831XU30-F1
#
_entry.id   AF-A0A831XU30-F1
#
_cell.length_a   1.000
_cell.length_b   1.000
_cell.length_c   1.000
_cell.angle_alpha   90.00
_cell.angle_beta   90.00
_cell.angle_gamma   90.00
#
_symmetry.space_group_name_H-M   'P 1'
#
loop_
_entity.id
_entity.type
_entity.pdbx_description
1 polymer ?
#
loop_
_entity_poly.entity_id
_entity_poly.type
_entity_poly.pdbx_seq_one_letter_code
_entity_poly.pdbx_strand_id
1 'polypeptide(L)'
;MPEFNAIRQIRRKAVVLAVIGILVSSLLVAVVTAIPMYQSAREALERSTLVGVQAQGTALDNLVQRYEGVARQVTARTEIRHRLKRYDEGEVSLDALVAFTAPRLGEALASEPALVGIKRLGPMGETIVELGVSGESPDLARLADLTGIESRLVGFDGGVIWRTIIPILDDFGLRLGTDVMYFEVGNLKDLLKRARTLEPSSAQGFLIDRQGERLVGID
;
A
#
# COMPACT_ATOMS: atom_id res chain seq x y z
N MET A 1 3.75 -14.09 -87.90
CA MET A 1 2.40 -14.04 -87.28
C MET A 1 2.45 -13.22 -85.98
N PRO A 2 2.16 -11.91 -86.05
CA PRO A 2 2.21 -10.98 -84.90
C PRO A 2 0.98 -11.08 -83.97
N GLU A 3 -0.15 -11.64 -84.43
CA GLU A 3 -1.42 -11.66 -83.68
C GLU A 3 -1.41 -12.60 -82.46
N PHE A 4 -0.73 -13.75 -82.52
CA PHE A 4 -0.59 -14.66 -81.37
C PHE A 4 0.17 -14.03 -80.19
N ASN A 5 1.12 -13.13 -80.47
CA ASN A 5 1.89 -12.43 -79.43
C ASN A 5 1.06 -11.34 -78.75
N ALA A 6 0.17 -10.66 -79.49
CA ALA A 6 -0.74 -9.65 -78.94
C ALA A 6 -1.78 -10.26 -77.98
N ILE A 7 -2.38 -11.39 -78.35
CA ILE A 7 -3.34 -12.12 -77.50
C ILE A 7 -2.66 -12.60 -76.21
N ARG A 8 -1.41 -13.11 -76.30
CA ARG A 8 -0.63 -13.55 -75.14
C ARG A 8 -0.28 -12.38 -74.19
N GLN A 9 0.02 -11.20 -74.74
CA GLN A 9 0.29 -9.99 -73.95
C GLN A 9 -0.96 -9.48 -73.22
N ILE A 10 -2.12 -9.46 -73.88
CA ILE A 10 -3.39 -9.04 -73.26
C ILE A 10 -3.79 -10.00 -72.13
N ARG A 11 -3.71 -11.32 -72.36
CA ARG A 11 -3.99 -12.34 -71.34
C ARG A 11 -3.07 -12.21 -70.13
N ARG A 12 -1.77 -11.96 -70.35
CA ARG A 12 -0.79 -11.76 -69.25
C ARG A 12 -1.12 -10.52 -68.42
N LYS A 13 -1.49 -9.40 -69.06
CA LYS A 13 -1.91 -8.18 -68.36
C LYS A 13 -3.17 -8.40 -67.52
N ALA A 14 -4.17 -9.10 -68.07
CA ALA A 14 -5.40 -9.42 -67.34
C ALA A 14 -5.14 -10.31 -66.11
N VAL A 15 -4.28 -11.34 -66.24
CA VAL A 15 -3.89 -12.20 -65.12
C VAL A 15 -3.12 -11.42 -64.05
N VAL A 16 -2.16 -10.57 -64.44
CA VAL A 16 -1.42 -9.73 -63.48
C VAL A 16 -2.36 -8.77 -62.75
N LEU A 17 -3.31 -8.14 -63.46
CA LEU A 17 -4.29 -7.24 -62.84
C LEU A 17 -5.18 -7.98 -61.83
N ALA A 18 -5.63 -9.19 -62.17
CA ALA A 18 -6.43 -10.03 -61.26
C ALA A 18 -5.65 -10.44 -60.01
N VAL A 19 -4.38 -10.85 -60.17
CA VAL A 19 -3.51 -11.21 -59.04
C VAL A 19 -3.26 -10.00 -58.14
N ILE A 20 -3.00 -8.82 -58.71
CA ILE A 20 -2.85 -7.58 -57.93
C ILE A 20 -4.15 -7.26 -57.18
N GLY A 21 -5.31 -7.40 -57.83
CA GLY A 21 -6.61 -7.17 -57.19
C GLY A 21 -6.82 -8.07 -55.96
N ILE A 22 -6.47 -9.35 -56.06
CA ILE A 22 -6.56 -10.32 -54.95
C ILE A 22 -5.58 -9.99 -53.83
N LEU A 23 -4.34 -9.59 -54.15
CA LEU A 23 -3.36 -9.20 -53.14
C LEU A 23 -3.77 -7.93 -52.39
N VAL A 24 -4.23 -6.93 -53.13
CA VAL A 24 -4.69 -5.66 -52.54
C VAL A 24 -5.93 -5.88 -51.67
N SER A 25 -6.91 -6.67 -52.12
CA SER A 25 -8.09 -6.95 -51.31
C SER A 25 -7.74 -7.72 -50.04
N SER A 26 -6.86 -8.72 -50.12
CA SER A 26 -6.40 -9.48 -48.95
C SER A 26 -5.64 -8.61 -47.95
N LEU A 27 -4.79 -7.71 -48.46
CA LEU A 27 -4.06 -6.75 -47.63
C LEU A 27 -5.01 -5.77 -46.93
N LEU A 28 -6.01 -5.24 -47.65
CA LEU A 28 -7.01 -4.35 -47.07
C LEU A 28 -7.81 -5.05 -45.97
N VAL A 29 -8.26 -6.30 -46.20
CA VAL A 29 -8.96 -7.09 -45.19
C VAL A 29 -8.06 -7.28 -43.95
N ALA A 30 -6.80 -7.67 -44.14
CA ALA A 30 -5.86 -7.85 -43.04
C ALA A 30 -5.66 -6.57 -42.21
N VAL A 31 -5.52 -5.41 -42.86
CA VAL A 31 -5.38 -4.11 -42.17
C VAL A 31 -6.65 -3.73 -41.42
N VAL A 32 -7.82 -3.88 -42.06
CA VAL A 32 -9.13 -3.56 -41.46
C VAL A 32 -9.42 -4.44 -40.24
N THR A 33 -8.91 -5.66 -40.18
CA THR A 33 -9.06 -6.54 -39.00
C THR A 33 -7.96 -6.34 -37.96
N ALA A 34 -6.70 -6.16 -38.38
CA ALA A 34 -5.56 -6.08 -37.46
C ALA A 34 -5.59 -4.82 -36.59
N ILE A 35 -5.98 -3.67 -37.15
CA ILE A 35 -6.05 -2.40 -36.41
C ILE A 35 -7.04 -2.47 -35.23
N PRO A 36 -8.33 -2.80 -35.43
CA PRO A 36 -9.28 -2.86 -34.32
C PRO A 36 -8.93 -3.96 -33.32
N MET A 37 -8.36 -5.08 -33.78
CA MET A 37 -7.89 -6.13 -32.87
C MET A 37 -6.75 -5.63 -31.97
N TYR A 38 -5.80 -4.88 -32.52
CA TYR A 38 -4.71 -4.28 -31.76
C TYR A 38 -5.23 -3.23 -30.76
N GLN A 39 -6.15 -2.37 -31.18
CA GLN A 39 -6.78 -1.37 -30.31
C GLN A 39 -7.54 -2.03 -29.15
N SER A 40 -8.36 -3.03 -29.46
CA SER A 40 -9.10 -3.81 -28.45
C SER A 40 -8.17 -4.49 -27.44
N ALA A 41 -7.10 -5.12 -27.92
CA ALA A 41 -6.12 -5.77 -27.05
C ALA A 41 -5.41 -4.76 -26.14
N ARG A 42 -5.05 -3.59 -26.68
CA ARG A 42 -4.42 -2.51 -25.91
C ARG A 42 -5.36 -1.94 -24.85
N GLU A 43 -6.61 -1.65 -25.20
CA GLU A 43 -7.61 -1.15 -24.26
C GLU A 43 -7.90 -2.15 -23.14
N ALA A 44 -7.98 -3.44 -23.47
CA ALA A 44 -8.16 -4.49 -22.48
C ALA A 44 -6.99 -4.54 -21.49
N LEU A 45 -5.75 -4.38 -21.98
CA LEU A 45 -4.56 -4.33 -21.14
C LEU A 45 -4.55 -3.08 -20.23
N GLU A 46 -4.80 -1.89 -20.79
CA GLU A 46 -4.86 -0.64 -20.03
C GLU A 46 -5.93 -0.70 -18.92
N ARG A 47 -7.12 -1.24 -19.21
CA ARG A 47 -8.19 -1.41 -18.21
C ARG A 47 -7.82 -2.42 -17.13
N SER A 48 -7.21 -3.54 -17.50
CA SER A 48 -6.79 -4.57 -16.52
C SER A 48 -5.79 -4.00 -15.52
N THR A 49 -4.78 -3.28 -16.02
CA THR A 49 -3.77 -2.61 -15.20
C THR A 49 -4.40 -1.57 -14.27
N LEU A 50 -5.31 -0.73 -14.77
CA LEU A 50 -5.98 0.27 -13.93
C LEU A 50 -6.82 -0.37 -12.82
N VAL A 51 -7.57 -1.44 -13.13
CA VAL A 51 -8.36 -2.18 -12.14
C VAL A 51 -7.45 -2.83 -11.09
N GLY A 52 -6.32 -3.40 -11.51
CA GLY A 52 -5.32 -3.98 -10.61
C GLY A 52 -4.76 -2.94 -9.63
N VAL A 53 -4.34 -1.79 -10.13
CA VAL A 53 -3.81 -0.68 -9.30
C VAL A 53 -4.88 -0.14 -8.34
N GLN A 54 -6.12 0.02 -8.80
CA GLN A 54 -7.22 0.46 -7.93
C GLN A 54 -7.50 -0.54 -6.81
N ALA A 55 -7.54 -1.84 -7.13
CA ALA A 55 -7.73 -2.89 -6.14
C ALA A 55 -6.60 -2.92 -5.10
N GLN A 56 -5.35 -2.71 -5.54
CA GLN A 56 -4.20 -2.58 -4.64
C GLN A 56 -4.33 -1.38 -3.71
N GLY A 57 -4.71 -0.22 -4.25
CA GLY A 57 -4.94 0.99 -3.46
C GLY A 57 -6.02 0.79 -2.40
N THR A 58 -7.18 0.26 -2.79
CA THR A 58 -8.29 -0.02 -1.85
C THR A 58 -7.89 -1.03 -0.77
N ALA A 59 -7.12 -2.05 -1.11
CA ALA A 59 -6.68 -3.03 -0.12
C ALA A 59 -5.66 -2.45 0.87
N LEU A 60 -4.75 -1.59 0.40
CA LEU A 60 -3.83 -0.85 1.26
C LEU A 60 -4.61 0.09 2.19
N ASP A 61 -5.56 0.86 1.68
CA ASP A 61 -6.39 1.77 2.48
C ASP A 61 -7.15 1.01 3.58
N ASN A 62 -7.76 -0.13 3.25
CA ASN A 62 -8.43 -0.98 4.23
C ASN A 62 -7.48 -1.52 5.30
N LEU A 63 -6.24 -1.87 4.91
CA LEU A 63 -5.23 -2.33 5.85
C LEU A 63 -4.80 -1.22 6.82
N VAL A 64 -4.56 -0.02 6.30
CA VAL A 64 -4.21 1.16 7.11
C VAL A 64 -5.34 1.50 8.07
N GLN A 65 -6.58 1.55 7.58
CA GLN A 65 -7.75 1.81 8.43
C GLN A 65 -7.90 0.76 9.55
N ARG A 66 -7.59 -0.50 9.27
CA ARG A 66 -7.58 -1.57 10.29
C ARG A 66 -6.52 -1.29 11.36
N TYR A 67 -5.29 -0.96 10.98
CA TYR A 67 -4.21 -0.66 11.93
C TYR A 67 -4.53 0.58 12.78
N GLU A 68 -5.05 1.64 12.19
CA GLU A 68 -5.49 2.81 12.93
C GLU A 68 -6.68 2.51 13.84
N GLY A 69 -7.59 1.62 13.43
CA GLY A 69 -8.69 1.13 14.25
C GLY A 69 -8.19 0.43 15.51
N VAL A 70 -7.22 -0.49 15.36
CA VAL A 70 -6.55 -1.15 16.49
C VAL A 70 -5.86 -0.13 17.38
N ALA A 71 -5.13 0.82 16.80
CA ALA A 71 -4.45 1.87 17.55
C ALA A 71 -5.41 2.72 18.39
N ARG A 72 -6.55 3.11 17.81
CA ARG A 72 -7.62 3.81 18.54
C ARG A 72 -8.17 2.96 19.68
N GLN A 73 -8.45 1.68 19.45
CA GLN A 73 -9.02 0.80 20.46
C GLN A 73 -8.09 0.59 21.66
N VAL A 74 -6.78 0.43 21.42
CA VAL A 74 -5.79 0.27 22.49
C VAL A 74 -5.60 1.58 23.25
N THR A 75 -5.54 2.71 22.53
CA THR A 75 -5.37 4.05 23.12
C THR A 75 -6.57 4.47 23.97
N ALA A 76 -7.78 4.18 23.51
CA ALA A 76 -9.04 4.62 24.13
C ALA A 76 -9.40 3.88 25.44
N ARG A 77 -8.55 2.97 25.94
CA ARG A 77 -8.79 2.26 27.20
C ARG A 77 -8.79 3.24 28.39
N THR A 78 -9.99 3.59 28.84
CA THR A 78 -10.31 4.65 29.81
C THR A 78 -9.48 4.56 31.09
N GLU A 79 -9.32 3.38 31.67
CA GLU A 79 -8.62 3.21 32.95
C GLU A 79 -7.10 3.44 32.85
N ILE A 80 -6.48 3.05 31.72
CA ILE A 80 -5.04 3.29 31.51
C ILE A 80 -4.80 4.78 31.28
N ARG A 81 -5.72 5.43 30.55
CA ARG A 81 -5.70 6.87 30.33
C ARG A 81 -5.88 7.67 31.63
N HIS A 82 -6.81 7.26 32.51
CA HIS A 82 -6.98 7.92 33.80
C HIS A 82 -5.74 7.80 34.68
N ARG A 83 -5.06 6.65 34.70
CA ARG A 83 -3.80 6.54 35.43
C ARG A 83 -2.68 7.38 34.84
N LEU A 84 -2.63 7.52 33.52
CA LEU A 84 -1.68 8.42 32.87
C LEU A 84 -1.92 9.88 33.29
N LYS A 85 -3.19 10.31 33.35
CA LYS A 85 -3.57 11.63 33.87
C LYS A 85 -3.13 11.82 35.32
N ARG A 86 -3.40 10.84 36.19
CA ARG A 86 -2.97 10.91 37.60
C ARG A 86 -1.45 10.94 37.77
N TYR A 87 -0.70 10.32 36.87
CA TYR A 87 0.76 10.43 36.83
C TYR A 87 1.21 11.83 36.39
N ASP A 88 0.58 12.41 35.36
CA ASP A 88 0.83 13.80 34.92
C ASP A 88 0.54 14.81 36.04
N GLU A 89 -0.50 14.55 36.86
CA GLU A 89 -0.85 15.34 38.05
C GLU A 89 0.06 15.05 39.28
N GLY A 90 0.99 14.11 39.17
CA GLY A 90 1.92 13.74 40.25
C GLY A 90 1.33 12.86 41.36
N GLU A 91 0.12 12.34 41.20
CA GLU A 91 -0.57 11.49 42.19
C GLU A 91 -0.10 10.03 42.18
N VAL A 92 0.50 9.59 41.08
CA VAL A 92 0.94 8.21 40.86
C VAL A 92 2.40 8.24 40.41
N SER A 93 3.25 7.45 41.04
CA SER A 93 4.66 7.28 40.61
C SER A 93 4.75 6.56 39.26
N LEU A 94 5.83 6.80 38.51
CA LEU A 94 6.12 6.07 37.27
C LEU A 94 6.05 4.55 37.45
N ASP A 95 6.67 4.00 38.49
CA ASP A 95 6.69 2.54 38.73
C ASP A 95 5.28 1.95 38.87
N ALA A 96 4.40 2.64 39.61
CA ALA A 96 3.00 2.24 39.77
C ALA A 96 2.22 2.35 38.43
N LEU A 97 2.51 3.36 37.61
CA LEU A 97 1.93 3.49 36.28
C LEU A 97 2.38 2.35 35.36
N VAL A 98 3.67 2.02 35.37
CA VAL A 98 4.27 0.92 34.58
C VAL A 98 3.67 -0.42 34.98
N ALA A 99 3.66 -0.73 36.29
CA ALA A 99 3.11 -1.97 36.82
C ALA A 99 1.63 -2.19 36.44
N PHE A 100 0.86 -1.11 36.29
CA PHE A 100 -0.52 -1.18 35.84
C PHE A 100 -0.66 -1.30 34.31
N THR A 101 0.16 -0.53 33.57
CA THR A 101 0.01 -0.34 32.12
C THR A 101 0.60 -1.50 31.33
N ALA A 102 1.79 -1.98 31.72
CA ALA A 102 2.52 -3.04 31.03
C ALA A 102 1.69 -4.32 30.79
N PRO A 103 1.03 -4.93 31.78
CA PRO A 103 0.26 -6.16 31.54
C PRO A 103 -0.91 -5.94 30.57
N ARG A 104 -1.56 -4.77 30.59
CA ARG A 104 -2.70 -4.46 29.72
C ARG A 104 -2.29 -4.20 28.27
N LEU A 105 -1.15 -3.55 28.07
CA LEU A 105 -0.58 -3.40 26.73
C LEU A 105 -0.03 -4.74 26.22
N GLY A 106 0.50 -5.59 27.10
CA GLY A 106 0.88 -6.97 26.77
C GLY A 106 -0.32 -7.82 26.32
N GLU A 107 -1.46 -7.71 26.99
CA GLU A 107 -2.72 -8.35 26.56
C GLU A 107 -3.18 -7.85 25.19
N ALA A 108 -3.09 -6.53 24.94
CA ALA A 108 -3.42 -5.96 23.63
C ALA A 108 -2.50 -6.51 22.52
N LEU A 109 -1.19 -6.56 22.80
CA LEU A 109 -0.17 -7.13 21.91
C LEU A 109 -0.48 -8.61 21.60
N ALA A 110 -0.85 -9.41 22.61
CA ALA A 110 -1.19 -10.81 22.42
C ALA A 110 -2.51 -11.03 21.65
N SER A 111 -3.46 -10.08 21.75
CA SER A 111 -4.80 -10.21 21.13
C SER A 111 -4.83 -9.87 19.64
N GLU A 112 -3.87 -9.08 19.14
CA GLU A 112 -3.84 -8.61 17.76
C GLU A 112 -2.63 -9.18 17.01
N PRO A 113 -2.80 -10.23 16.18
CA PRO A 113 -1.68 -10.91 15.53
C PRO A 113 -0.80 -10.01 14.67
N ALA A 114 -1.36 -8.94 14.10
CA ALA A 114 -0.62 -8.01 13.28
C ALA A 114 0.17 -6.98 14.10
N LEU A 115 -0.19 -6.75 15.37
CA LEU A 115 0.51 -5.84 16.26
C LEU A 115 1.72 -6.59 16.83
N VAL A 116 2.92 -6.14 16.48
CA VAL A 116 4.18 -6.79 16.89
C VAL A 116 4.97 -5.96 17.89
N GLY A 117 4.56 -4.72 18.11
CA GLY A 117 5.23 -3.82 19.03
C GLY A 117 4.33 -2.68 19.49
N ILE A 118 4.51 -2.27 20.75
CA ILE A 118 3.83 -1.12 21.32
C ILE A 118 4.74 -0.37 22.28
N LYS A 119 4.76 0.94 22.15
CA LYS A 119 5.49 1.87 23.01
C LYS A 119 4.56 2.99 23.45
N ARG A 120 4.44 3.17 24.77
CA ARG A 120 3.69 4.28 25.37
C ARG A 120 4.65 5.30 25.91
N LEU A 121 4.48 6.53 25.44
CA LEU A 121 5.21 7.71 25.85
C LEU A 121 4.36 8.58 26.79
N GLY A 122 5.00 9.13 27.81
CA GLY A 122 4.40 10.10 28.71
C GLY A 122 4.30 11.51 28.10
N PRO A 123 3.82 12.47 28.89
CA PRO A 123 3.61 13.86 28.47
C PRO A 123 4.87 14.52 27.89
N MET A 124 6.05 14.18 28.43
CA MET A 124 7.34 14.75 28.04
C MET A 124 8.08 13.89 27.01
N GLY A 125 7.45 12.82 26.51
CA GLY A 125 8.06 11.88 25.58
C GLY A 125 8.92 10.80 26.25
N GLU A 126 8.93 10.75 27.58
CA GLU A 126 9.57 9.68 28.33
C GLU A 126 8.89 8.34 28.05
N THR A 127 9.65 7.25 28.00
CA THR A 127 9.08 5.92 27.75
C THR A 127 8.50 5.36 29.03
N ILE A 128 7.20 5.11 29.04
CA ILE A 128 6.50 4.46 30.17
C ILE A 128 6.54 2.95 29.98
N VAL A 129 6.13 2.46 28.80
CA VAL A 129 6.13 1.03 28.47
C VAL A 129 6.65 0.85 27.06
N GLU A 130 7.47 -0.18 26.85
CA GLU A 130 7.89 -0.66 25.54
C GLU A 130 7.83 -2.18 25.54
N LEU A 131 7.06 -2.75 24.62
CA LEU A 131 6.83 -4.19 24.52
C LEU A 131 6.91 -4.64 23.06
N GLY A 132 7.50 -5.82 22.84
CA GLY A 132 7.65 -6.40 21.50
C GLY A 132 8.73 -5.72 20.69
N VAL A 133 8.50 -5.61 19.38
CA VAL A 133 9.39 -4.98 18.42
C VAL A 133 9.34 -3.46 18.56
N SER A 134 10.50 -2.80 18.51
CA SER A 134 10.58 -1.35 18.38
C SER A 134 11.36 -0.93 17.13
N GLY A 135 10.73 -0.09 16.32
CA GLY A 135 11.34 0.51 15.14
C GLY A 135 11.95 1.89 15.42
N GLU A 136 12.13 2.66 14.35
CA GLU A 136 12.54 4.07 14.43
C GLU A 136 11.63 4.83 15.42
N SER A 137 12.24 5.35 16.49
CA SER A 137 11.52 6.16 17.48
C SER A 137 11.09 7.48 16.84
N PRO A 138 9.88 7.96 17.14
CA PRO A 138 9.43 9.24 16.60
C PRO A 138 10.28 10.40 17.13
N ASP A 139 10.45 11.41 16.28
CA ASP A 139 11.04 12.68 16.68
C ASP A 139 10.12 13.36 17.70
N LEU A 140 10.64 13.54 18.92
CA LEU A 140 9.89 14.14 20.03
C LEU A 140 9.38 15.54 19.70
N ALA A 141 10.11 16.31 18.88
CA ALA A 141 9.67 17.64 18.45
C ALA A 141 8.39 17.56 17.61
N ARG A 142 8.28 16.55 16.74
CA ARG A 142 7.07 16.32 15.92
C ARG A 142 5.88 15.81 16.71
N LEU A 143 6.12 15.10 17.82
CA LEU A 143 5.05 14.59 18.65
C LEU A 143 4.25 15.71 19.33
N ALA A 144 4.86 16.87 19.59
CA ALA A 144 4.20 18.00 20.22
C ALA A 144 3.07 18.59 19.36
N ASP A 145 3.26 18.60 18.04
CA ASP A 145 2.32 19.18 17.07
C ASP A 145 1.29 18.15 16.54
N LEU A 146 1.35 16.91 17.02
CA LEU A 146 0.53 15.81 16.52
C LEU A 146 -0.91 15.91 17.04
N THR A 147 -1.84 16.29 16.17
CA THR A 147 -3.27 16.43 16.49
C THR A 147 -4.10 15.19 16.18
N GLY A 148 -3.54 14.23 15.42
CA GLY A 148 -4.26 13.06 14.93
C GLY A 148 -3.36 11.84 14.81
N ILE A 149 -3.84 10.85 14.07
CA ILE A 149 -3.09 9.62 13.83
C ILE A 149 -2.11 9.86 12.67
N GLU A 150 -0.84 9.52 12.89
CA GLU A 150 0.17 9.46 11.83
C GLU A 150 0.56 8.00 11.62
N SER A 151 0.41 7.53 10.38
CA SER A 151 0.77 6.18 10.00
C SER A 151 1.74 6.20 8.83
N ARG A 152 2.87 5.48 8.94
CA ARG A 152 3.84 5.34 7.84
C ARG A 152 4.63 4.04 7.91
N LEU A 153 5.17 3.62 6.76
CA LEU A 153 6.19 2.58 6.72
C LEU A 153 7.53 3.13 7.24
N VAL A 154 8.21 2.34 8.07
CA VAL A 154 9.54 2.64 8.58
C VAL A 154 10.44 1.42 8.43
N GLY A 155 11.75 1.64 8.32
CA GLY A 155 12.73 0.56 8.28
C GLY A 155 12.82 -0.15 9.64
N PHE A 156 12.88 -1.48 9.63
CA PHE A 156 13.10 -2.29 10.83
C PHE A 156 13.77 -3.61 10.47
N ASP A 157 14.91 -3.92 11.11
CA ASP A 157 15.69 -5.17 10.97
C ASP A 157 15.90 -5.65 9.52
N GLY A 158 16.40 -4.76 8.65
CA GLY A 158 16.62 -5.05 7.22
C GLY A 158 15.33 -5.21 6.39
N GLY A 159 14.17 -4.99 6.99
CA GLY A 159 12.85 -4.97 6.37
C GLY A 159 12.09 -3.67 6.61
N VAL A 160 10.76 -3.74 6.49
CA VAL A 160 9.86 -2.63 6.76
C VAL A 160 8.77 -3.04 7.72
N ILE A 161 8.36 -2.09 8.56
CA ILE A 161 7.26 -2.25 9.51
C ILE A 161 6.30 -1.06 9.38
N TRP A 162 5.02 -1.26 9.66
CA TRP A 162 4.04 -0.18 9.64
C TRP A 162 3.97 0.45 11.02
N ARG A 163 4.32 1.73 11.13
CA ARG A 163 4.28 2.47 12.39
C ARG A 163 3.04 3.36 12.41
N THR A 164 2.29 3.30 13.50
CA THR A 164 1.18 4.21 13.78
C THR A 164 1.44 4.95 15.10
N ILE A 165 1.33 6.27 15.07
CA ILE A 165 1.47 7.16 16.20
C ILE A 165 0.11 7.79 16.47
N ILE A 166 -0.33 7.78 17.72
CA ILE A 166 -1.61 8.33 18.13
C ILE A 166 -1.47 9.10 19.47
N PRO A 167 -1.93 10.36 19.54
CA PRO A 167 -1.89 11.12 20.78
C PRO A 167 -2.93 10.57 21.76
N ILE A 168 -2.56 10.50 23.04
CA ILE A 168 -3.47 10.17 24.12
C ILE A 168 -4.01 11.50 24.66
N LEU A 169 -5.30 11.74 24.48
CA LEU A 169 -5.95 12.99 24.87
C LEU A 169 -6.84 12.79 26.09
N ASP A 170 -6.85 13.76 27.00
CA ASP A 170 -7.81 13.82 28.10
C ASP A 170 -9.22 14.20 27.63
N ASP A 171 -10.15 14.35 28.57
CA ASP A 171 -11.55 14.68 28.26
C ASP A 171 -11.73 16.13 27.75
N PHE A 172 -10.71 16.98 27.88
CA PHE A 172 -10.68 18.36 27.39
C PHE A 172 -9.88 18.51 26.08
N GLY A 173 -9.33 17.40 25.56
CA GLY A 173 -8.50 17.39 24.35
C GLY A 173 -7.03 17.75 24.60
N LEU A 174 -6.58 17.84 25.86
CA LEU A 174 -5.19 18.05 26.21
C LEU A 174 -4.40 16.75 26.07
N ARG A 175 -3.18 16.83 25.53
CA ARG A 175 -2.32 15.67 25.33
C ARG A 175 -1.71 15.20 26.66
N LEU A 176 -2.01 13.96 27.03
CA LEU A 176 -1.46 13.23 28.18
C LEU A 176 -0.24 12.37 27.83
N GLY A 177 -0.05 12.06 26.55
CA GLY A 177 1.01 11.17 26.09
C GLY A 177 0.81 10.72 24.66
N THR A 178 1.49 9.64 24.27
CA THR A 178 1.42 9.11 22.90
C THR A 178 1.67 7.63 22.87
N ASP A 179 0.85 6.91 22.10
CA ASP A 179 1.14 5.53 21.74
C ASP A 179 1.81 5.47 20.37
N VAL A 180 2.85 4.66 20.28
CA VAL A 180 3.52 4.27 19.05
C VAL A 180 3.34 2.76 18.91
N MET A 181 2.71 2.34 17.83
CA MET A 181 2.42 0.93 17.56
C MET A 181 3.09 0.52 16.27
N TYR A 182 3.57 -0.73 16.26
CA TYR A 182 4.28 -1.32 15.15
C TYR A 182 3.53 -2.55 14.67
N PHE A 183 3.14 -2.55 13.41
CA PHE A 183 2.38 -3.61 12.78
C PHE A 183 3.22 -4.30 11.71
N GLU A 184 3.17 -5.62 11.72
CA GLU A 184 3.79 -6.43 10.68
C GLU A 184 3.16 -6.13 9.31
N VAL A 185 4.01 -6.11 8.27
CA VAL A 185 3.61 -5.79 6.90
C VAL A 185 3.84 -6.97 5.95
N GLY A 186 4.18 -8.15 6.49
CA GLY A 186 4.40 -9.38 5.71
C GLY A 186 3.24 -9.68 4.78
N ASN A 187 2.01 -9.53 5.28
CA ASN A 187 0.79 -9.69 4.49
C ASN A 187 0.64 -8.65 3.36
N LEU A 188 1.23 -7.46 3.46
CA LEU A 188 1.10 -6.44 2.40
C LEU A 188 1.89 -6.82 1.16
N LYS A 189 3.08 -7.43 1.30
CA LYS A 189 3.83 -7.93 0.14
C LYS A 189 3.01 -8.98 -0.61
N ASP A 190 2.37 -9.89 0.12
CA ASP A 190 1.52 -10.92 -0.48
C ASP A 190 0.23 -10.36 -1.07
N LEU A 191 -0.38 -9.36 -0.44
CA LEU A 191 -1.57 -8.68 -0.95
C LEU A 191 -1.25 -7.97 -2.28
N LEU A 192 -0.15 -7.23 -2.32
CA LEU A 192 0.29 -6.52 -3.51
C LEU A 192 0.73 -7.50 -4.63
N LYS A 193 1.31 -8.66 -4.27
CA LYS A 193 1.61 -9.73 -5.23
C LYS A 193 0.35 -10.40 -5.80
N ARG A 194 -0.67 -10.67 -4.97
CA ARG A 194 -1.91 -11.34 -5.42
C ARG A 194 -2.70 -10.49 -6.41
N ALA A 195 -2.80 -9.18 -6.19
CA ALA A 195 -3.46 -8.29 -7.12
C ALA A 195 -2.76 -8.22 -8.51
N ARG A 196 -1.48 -8.59 -8.58
CA ARG A 196 -0.70 -8.68 -9.83
C ARG A 196 -1.03 -9.92 -10.68
N THR A 197 -1.77 -10.91 -10.18
CA THR A 197 -2.16 -12.08 -10.99
C THR A 197 -3.05 -11.73 -12.22
N LEU A 198 -3.42 -10.47 -12.37
CA LEU A 198 -4.16 -9.90 -13.49
C LEU A 198 -3.28 -9.15 -14.52
N GLU A 199 -1.95 -9.09 -14.31
CA GLU A 199 -0.99 -8.38 -15.17
C GLU A 199 0.00 -9.32 -15.89
N PRO A 200 0.56 -8.92 -17.05
CA PRO A 200 1.62 -9.67 -17.72
C PRO A 200 2.83 -9.88 -16.79
N SER A 201 3.54 -11.01 -16.97
CA SER A 201 4.66 -11.47 -16.12
C SER A 201 5.87 -10.53 -16.00
N SER A 202 5.85 -9.34 -16.61
CA SER A 202 6.93 -8.36 -16.63
C SER A 202 6.63 -7.05 -15.89
N ALA A 203 5.43 -6.90 -15.29
CA ALA A 203 5.09 -5.69 -14.55
C ALA A 203 5.84 -5.62 -13.21
N GLN A 204 6.49 -4.50 -12.91
CA GLN A 204 7.15 -4.23 -11.62
C GLN A 204 6.33 -3.20 -10.82
N GLY A 205 6.23 -3.41 -9.51
CA GLY A 205 5.46 -2.57 -8.59
C GLY A 205 6.38 -2.00 -7.52
N PHE A 206 6.15 -0.74 -7.15
CA PHE A 206 6.96 -0.05 -6.15
C PHE A 206 6.05 0.62 -5.12
N LEU A 207 6.37 0.46 -3.84
CA LEU A 207 5.83 1.32 -2.80
C LEU A 207 6.79 2.49 -2.62
N ILE A 208 6.26 3.69 -2.78
CA ILE A 208 6.99 4.94 -2.69
C ILE A 208 6.35 5.75 -1.56
N ASP A 209 7.17 6.30 -0.67
CA ASP A 209 6.68 7.27 0.31
C ASP A 209 6.20 8.56 -0.38
N ARG A 210 5.41 9.38 0.32
CA ARG A 210 4.97 10.70 -0.14
C ARG A 210 6.14 11.63 -0.53
N GLN A 211 7.34 11.39 0.00
CA GLN A 211 8.56 12.14 -0.35
C GLN A 211 9.28 11.61 -1.60
N GLY A 212 8.76 10.55 -2.24
CA GLY A 212 9.38 9.96 -3.43
C GLY A 212 10.44 8.90 -3.13
N GLU A 213 10.70 8.59 -1.85
CA GLU A 213 11.65 7.53 -1.49
C GLU A 213 11.05 6.15 -1.72
N ARG A 214 11.79 5.30 -2.42
CA ARG A 214 11.39 3.91 -2.68
C ARG A 214 11.55 3.10 -1.41
N LEU A 215 10.43 2.68 -0.82
CA LEU A 215 10.40 1.93 0.43
C LEU A 215 10.56 0.43 0.20
N VAL A 216 9.90 -0.12 -0.82
CA VAL A 216 9.95 -1.55 -1.14
C VAL A 216 9.82 -1.76 -2.65
N GLY A 217 10.74 -2.54 -3.23
CA GLY A 217 10.54 -3.16 -4.54
C GLY A 217 9.68 -4.41 -4.40
N ILE A 218 8.63 -4.51 -5.19
CA ILE A 218 7.83 -5.72 -5.30
C ILE A 218 8.32 -6.43 -6.56
N ASP A 219 9.29 -7.32 -6.37
CA ASP A 219 9.72 -8.25 -7.42
C ASP A 219 8.64 -9.30 -7.65
#